data_AF-A0A2I0T3Q2-F1
#
_entry.id   AF-A0A2I0T3Q2-F1
#
_cell.length_a   1.000
_cell.length_b   1.000
_cell.length_c   1.000
_cell.angle_alpha   90.00
_cell.angle_beta   90.00
_cell.angle_gamma   90.00
#
_symmetry.space_group_name_H-M   'P 1'
#
loop_
_entity.id
_entity.type
_entity.pdbx_description
1 polymer ?
#
loop_
_entity_poly.entity_id
_entity_poly.type
_entity_poly.pdbx_seq_one_letter_code
_entity_poly.pdbx_strand_id
1 'polypeptide(L)'
;MWRRVVACGGLILFGLSNQMVVTFKEENTMAFKHLFLKDYVDGAEDSYAVYTQRDVYDRVFYAVEKYLAIPNETIGRYAYVRGENQSALTLCQRFYRKGRIDPANDTFDIDPRIVTGGFWGPQG
;
A
#
# COMPACT_ATOMS: atom_id res chain seq x y z
N MET A 1 -16.65 -13.76 -44.24
CA MET A 1 -15.24 -14.11 -43.94
C MET A 1 -14.48 -12.92 -43.35
N TRP A 2 -14.37 -11.78 -44.05
CA TRP A 2 -13.67 -10.56 -43.61
C TRP A 2 -14.06 -10.00 -42.23
N ARG A 3 -15.36 -10.01 -41.88
CA ARG A 3 -15.85 -9.49 -40.59
C ARG A 3 -15.32 -10.28 -39.37
N ARG A 4 -14.99 -11.57 -39.53
CA ARG A 4 -14.36 -12.38 -38.46
C ARG A 4 -12.88 -12.03 -38.29
N VAL A 5 -12.17 -11.78 -39.39
CA VAL A 5 -10.74 -11.42 -39.37
C VAL A 5 -10.53 -10.05 -38.70
N VAL A 6 -11.36 -9.06 -39.05
CA VAL A 6 -11.33 -7.74 -38.41
C VAL A 6 -11.63 -7.83 -36.90
N ALA A 7 -12.60 -8.66 -36.51
CA ALA A 7 -12.94 -8.87 -35.10
C ALA A 7 -11.80 -9.53 -34.31
N CYS A 8 -11.18 -10.59 -34.85
CA CYS A 8 -10.03 -11.24 -34.21
C CYS A 8 -8.82 -10.29 -34.09
N GLY A 9 -8.52 -9.52 -35.14
CA GLY A 9 -7.44 -8.53 -35.11
C GLY A 9 -7.66 -7.45 -34.04
N GLY A 10 -8.89 -6.93 -33.93
CA GLY A 10 -9.25 -5.93 -32.91
C GLY A 10 -9.15 -6.46 -31.48
N LEU A 11 -9.56 -7.71 -31.24
CA LEU A 11 -9.46 -8.36 -29.93
C LEU A 11 -8.00 -8.59 -29.50
N ILE A 12 -7.11 -8.97 -30.43
CA ILE A 12 -5.69 -9.18 -30.14
C ILE A 12 -5.01 -7.85 -29.78
N LEU A 13 -5.29 -6.78 -30.54
CA LEU A 13 -4.73 -5.45 -30.25
C LEU A 13 -5.19 -4.92 -28.87
N PHE A 14 -6.46 -5.16 -28.54
CA PHE A 14 -7.03 -4.80 -27.24
C PHE A 14 -6.42 -5.63 -26.10
N GLY A 15 -6.26 -6.94 -26.31
CA GLY A 15 -5.61 -7.84 -25.35
C GLY A 15 -4.16 -7.44 -25.07
N LEU A 16 -3.37 -7.15 -26.10
CA LEU A 16 -1.98 -6.70 -25.96
C LEU A 16 -1.87 -5.35 -25.24
N SER A 17 -2.78 -4.41 -25.54
CA SER A 17 -2.80 -3.09 -24.89
C SER A 17 -3.14 -3.21 -23.40
N ASN A 18 -4.15 -4.02 -23.06
CA ASN A 18 -4.53 -4.25 -21.67
C ASN A 18 -3.45 -5.04 -20.92
N GLN A 19 -2.84 -6.03 -21.56
CA GLN A 19 -1.76 -6.82 -20.97
C GLN A 19 -0.56 -5.92 -20.63
N MET A 20 -0.17 -4.99 -21.49
CA MET A 20 0.94 -4.07 -21.24
C MET A 20 0.70 -3.14 -20.03
N VAL A 21 -0.53 -2.66 -19.84
CA VAL A 21 -0.89 -1.82 -18.68
C VAL A 21 -0.92 -2.64 -17.39
N VAL A 22 -1.41 -3.89 -17.46
CA VAL A 22 -1.41 -4.81 -16.32
C VAL A 22 0.02 -5.19 -15.93
N THR A 23 0.87 -5.54 -16.89
CA THR A 23 2.28 -5.87 -16.60
C THR A 23 3.04 -4.66 -16.06
N PHE A 24 2.82 -3.46 -16.61
CA PHE A 24 3.41 -2.24 -16.05
C PHE A 24 2.96 -2.01 -14.61
N LYS A 25 1.66 -2.18 -14.32
CA LYS A 25 1.13 -2.06 -12.95
C LYS A 25 1.73 -3.10 -12.02
N GLU A 26 1.86 -4.33 -12.47
CA GLU A 26 2.33 -5.48 -11.68
C GLU A 26 3.83 -5.38 -11.39
N GLU A 27 4.66 -5.08 -12.39
CA GLU A 27 6.10 -4.86 -12.23
C GLU A 27 6.40 -3.67 -11.31
N ASN A 28 5.68 -2.54 -11.46
CA ASN A 28 5.83 -1.42 -10.55
C ASN A 28 5.38 -1.78 -9.12
N THR A 29 4.31 -2.57 -8.97
CA THR A 29 3.85 -3.01 -7.65
C THR A 29 4.87 -3.92 -6.97
N MET A 30 5.49 -4.84 -7.72
CA MET A 30 6.56 -5.69 -7.20
C MET A 30 7.78 -4.85 -6.79
N ALA A 31 8.23 -3.92 -7.63
CA ALA A 31 9.33 -3.01 -7.28
C ALA A 31 9.03 -2.21 -6.01
N PHE A 32 7.80 -1.71 -5.84
CA PHE A 32 7.40 -1.00 -4.62
C PHE A 32 7.38 -1.89 -3.39
N LYS A 33 7.01 -3.18 -3.51
CA LYS A 33 7.11 -4.12 -2.38
C LYS A 33 8.56 -4.25 -1.91
N HIS A 34 9.51 -4.48 -2.81
CA HIS A 34 10.93 -4.56 -2.42
C HIS A 34 11.50 -3.23 -1.89
N LEU A 35 10.98 -2.10 -2.37
CA LEU A 35 11.46 -0.78 -1.94
C LEU A 35 10.95 -0.40 -0.54
N PHE A 36 9.65 -0.56 -0.29
CA PHE A 36 9.00 -0.06 0.94
C PHE A 36 8.88 -1.11 2.04
N LEU A 37 8.82 -2.39 1.71
CA LEU A 37 8.76 -3.46 2.71
C LEU A 37 10.18 -3.92 3.02
N LYS A 38 10.62 -3.61 4.25
CA LYS A 38 11.93 -4.03 4.74
C LYS A 38 12.03 -5.56 4.77
N ASP A 39 13.10 -6.10 4.19
CA ASP A 39 13.40 -7.54 4.13
C ASP A 39 12.32 -8.39 3.42
N TYR A 40 11.62 -7.81 2.43
CA TYR A 40 10.64 -8.54 1.62
C TYR A 40 11.30 -9.58 0.71
N VAL A 41 10.73 -10.78 0.71
CA VAL A 41 11.15 -11.92 -0.11
C VAL A 41 10.05 -12.27 -1.11
N ASP A 42 10.44 -12.60 -2.33
CA ASP A 42 9.53 -13.00 -3.39
C ASP A 42 8.64 -14.18 -2.99
N GLY A 43 7.34 -14.03 -3.14
CA GLY A 43 6.34 -15.05 -2.75
C GLY A 43 5.94 -15.03 -1.27
N ALA A 44 6.47 -14.11 -0.46
CA ALA A 44 6.08 -13.95 0.94
C ALA A 44 4.85 -13.04 1.16
N GLU A 45 4.08 -12.74 0.11
CA GLU A 45 2.99 -11.76 0.18
C GLU A 45 1.94 -12.11 1.24
N ASP A 46 1.62 -13.40 1.39
CA ASP A 46 0.66 -13.90 2.38
C ASP A 46 1.28 -14.18 3.76
N SER A 47 2.62 -14.30 3.84
CA SER A 47 3.35 -14.69 5.05
C SER A 47 4.13 -13.53 5.69
N TYR A 48 4.18 -12.37 5.03
CA TYR A 48 4.84 -11.17 5.55
C TYR A 48 4.02 -10.58 6.71
N ALA A 49 4.39 -10.98 7.93
CA ALA A 49 3.76 -10.53 9.16
C ALA A 49 4.81 -10.06 10.17
N VAL A 50 4.38 -9.14 11.03
CA VAL A 50 5.22 -8.51 12.05
C VAL A 50 4.63 -8.81 13.42
N TYR A 51 5.45 -9.37 14.32
CA TYR A 51 4.96 -9.91 15.59
C TYR A 51 5.31 -9.05 16.81
N THR A 52 6.15 -8.03 16.67
CA THR A 52 6.52 -7.15 17.79
C THR A 52 6.16 -5.70 17.52
N GLN A 53 5.84 -4.96 18.58
CA GLN A 53 5.48 -3.55 18.45
C GLN A 53 6.63 -2.71 17.89
N ARG A 54 7.87 -2.97 18.34
CA ARG A 54 9.08 -2.28 17.86
C ARG A 54 9.27 -2.48 16.36
N ASP A 55 9.13 -3.72 15.94
CA ASP A 55 9.24 -4.12 14.55
C ASP A 55 8.21 -3.46 13.62
N VAL A 56 7.00 -3.17 14.13
CA VAL A 56 5.98 -2.42 13.38
C VAL A 56 6.42 -0.98 13.20
N TYR A 57 6.86 -0.32 14.26
CA TYR A 57 7.35 1.07 14.17
C TYR A 57 8.53 1.17 13.21
N ASP A 58 9.54 0.32 13.36
CA ASP A 58 10.73 0.33 12.50
C ASP A 58 10.38 0.17 11.01
N ARG A 59 9.42 -0.71 10.68
CA ARG A 59 8.96 -0.91 9.30
C ARG A 59 8.16 0.26 8.75
N VAL A 60 7.32 0.89 9.58
CA VAL A 60 6.58 2.09 9.19
C VAL A 60 7.54 3.24 8.92
N PHE A 61 8.51 3.48 9.81
CA PHE A 61 9.53 4.52 9.61
C PHE A 61 10.38 4.24 8.37
N TYR A 62 10.81 2.99 8.16
CA TYR A 62 11.55 2.60 6.95
C TYR A 62 10.77 2.93 5.67
N ALA A 63 9.47 2.60 5.60
CA ALA A 63 8.64 2.90 4.44
C ALA A 63 8.54 4.41 4.16
N VAL A 64 8.45 5.23 5.23
CA VAL A 64 8.41 6.70 5.11
C VAL A 64 9.76 7.25 4.65
N GLU A 65 10.87 6.78 5.20
CA GLU A 65 12.22 7.18 4.78
C GLU A 65 12.46 6.82 3.31
N LYS A 66 12.11 5.59 2.90
CA LYS A 66 12.19 5.16 1.50
C LYS A 66 11.30 6.01 0.60
N TYR A 67 10.11 6.41 1.06
CA TYR A 67 9.25 7.32 0.31
C TYR A 67 9.92 8.68 0.07
N LEU A 68 10.60 9.24 1.07
CA LEU A 68 11.34 10.50 0.93
C LEU A 68 12.62 10.36 0.08
N ALA A 69 13.21 9.16 0.04
CA ALA A 69 14.43 8.86 -0.70
C ALA A 69 14.19 8.37 -2.15
N ILE A 70 12.93 8.16 -2.58
CA ILE A 70 12.57 7.72 -3.93
C ILE A 70 13.42 8.37 -5.03
N PRO A 71 13.48 9.72 -5.17
CA PRO A 71 14.18 10.34 -6.30
C PRO A 71 15.69 10.06 -6.34
N ASN A 72 16.30 9.65 -5.24
CA ASN A 72 17.74 9.39 -5.14
C ASN A 72 18.08 7.89 -5.23
N GLU A 73 17.20 7.00 -4.76
CA GLU A 73 17.50 5.56 -4.67
C GLU A 73 16.81 4.73 -5.76
N THR A 74 15.71 5.19 -6.36
CA THR A 74 14.99 4.38 -7.35
C THR A 74 15.56 4.53 -8.75
N ILE A 75 15.68 3.41 -9.45
CA ILE A 75 16.05 3.37 -10.87
C ILE A 75 14.92 3.97 -11.75
N GLY A 76 13.68 3.90 -11.28
CA GLY A 76 12.50 4.45 -11.95
C GLY A 76 12.31 5.95 -11.72
N ARG A 77 11.73 6.65 -12.71
CA ARG A 77 11.42 8.08 -12.60
C ARG A 77 10.04 8.26 -11.97
N TYR A 78 10.00 8.38 -10.65
CA TYR A 78 8.77 8.66 -9.90
C TYR A 78 8.74 10.11 -9.44
N ALA A 79 7.56 10.74 -9.50
CA ALA A 79 7.33 12.11 -9.05
C ALA A 79 6.24 12.12 -7.96
N TYR A 80 6.42 12.98 -6.96
CA TYR A 80 5.42 13.15 -5.92
C TYR A 80 4.19 13.88 -6.44
N VAL A 81 3.02 13.30 -6.19
CA VAL A 81 1.74 13.94 -6.47
C VAL A 81 1.22 14.53 -5.16
N ARG A 82 0.81 15.79 -5.19
CA ARG A 82 0.14 16.42 -4.06
C ARG A 82 -1.30 15.92 -3.97
N GLY A 83 -1.65 15.32 -2.83
CA GLY A 83 -3.02 14.96 -2.49
C GLY A 83 -3.85 16.17 -2.04
N GLU A 84 -5.09 15.89 -1.63
CA GLU A 84 -6.10 16.89 -1.27
C GLU A 84 -5.63 17.90 -0.20
N ASN A 85 -4.78 17.47 0.74
CA ASN A 85 -4.25 18.31 1.83
C ASN A 85 -2.85 18.88 1.54
N GLN A 86 -2.43 18.95 0.27
CA GLN A 86 -1.06 19.31 -0.13
C GLN A 86 0.04 18.37 0.44
N SER A 87 -0.36 17.30 1.10
CA SER A 87 0.52 16.21 1.53
C SER A 87 0.77 15.26 0.37
N ALA A 88 2.02 14.86 0.19
CA ALA A 88 2.40 13.84 -0.78
C ALA A 88 2.17 12.42 -0.23
N LEU A 89 2.31 12.27 1.09
CA LEU A 89 2.12 11.01 1.81
C LEU A 89 1.17 11.25 3.00
N THR A 90 0.21 10.34 3.19
CA THR A 90 -0.71 10.35 4.33
C THR A 90 -0.63 9.01 5.06
N LEU A 91 -0.28 9.05 6.34
CA LEU A 91 -0.29 7.89 7.24
C LEU A 91 -1.58 7.90 8.05
N CYS A 92 -2.39 6.85 7.89
CA CYS A 92 -3.67 6.69 8.57
C CYS A 92 -3.56 5.59 9.62
N GLN A 93 -3.88 5.92 10.87
CA GLN A 93 -4.03 4.93 11.95
C GLN A 93 -5.52 4.71 12.21
N ARG A 94 -5.99 3.47 12.07
CA ARG A 94 -7.37 3.09 12.39
C ARG A 94 -7.39 2.36 13.73
N PHE A 95 -8.16 2.88 14.69
CA PHE A 95 -8.31 2.29 16.00
C PHE A 95 -9.75 2.39 16.49
N TYR A 96 -10.13 1.51 17.43
CA TYR A 96 -11.45 1.54 18.04
C TYR A 96 -11.58 2.78 18.93
N ARG A 97 -12.70 3.50 18.81
CA ARG A 97 -12.97 4.74 19.57
C ARG A 97 -12.82 4.54 21.08
N LYS A 98 -13.28 3.39 21.56
CA LYS A 98 -13.18 2.95 22.94
C LYS A 98 -12.90 1.45 22.89
N GLY A 99 -11.75 1.04 23.39
CA GLY A 99 -11.37 -0.36 23.48
C GLY A 99 -10.69 -0.56 24.82
N ARG A 100 -11.47 -0.75 25.88
CA ARG A 100 -10.93 -1.14 27.17
C ARG A 100 -10.97 -2.65 27.23
N ILE A 101 -9.79 -3.26 27.03
CA ILE A 101 -9.59 -4.69 27.11
C ILE A 101 -8.77 -4.90 28.37
N ASP A 102 -9.43 -5.35 29.45
CA ASP A 102 -8.78 -5.72 30.70
C ASP A 102 -8.71 -7.25 30.77
N PRO A 103 -7.64 -7.88 30.23
CA PRO A 103 -7.55 -9.34 30.16
C PRO A 103 -7.46 -10.01 31.53
N ALA A 104 -7.17 -9.26 32.60
CA ALA A 104 -7.13 -9.77 33.97
C ALA A 104 -8.52 -9.94 34.62
N ASN A 105 -9.54 -9.21 34.14
CA ASN A 105 -10.90 -9.18 34.71
C ASN A 105 -11.95 -9.72 33.72
N ASP A 106 -11.54 -10.38 32.64
CA ASP A 106 -12.40 -10.92 31.58
C ASP A 106 -13.46 -9.92 31.05
N THR A 107 -13.18 -8.62 31.13
CA THR A 107 -14.10 -7.56 30.74
C THR A 107 -13.55 -6.83 29.53
N PHE A 108 -14.34 -6.78 28.45
CA PHE A 108 -14.04 -5.98 27.26
C PHE A 108 -15.21 -5.03 26.98
N ASP A 109 -14.92 -3.74 26.91
CA ASP A 109 -15.86 -2.71 26.45
C ASP A 109 -15.28 -2.12 25.16
N ILE A 110 -15.78 -2.61 24.03
CA ILE A 110 -15.31 -2.26 22.69
C ILE A 110 -16.46 -1.57 21.95
N ASP A 111 -16.27 -0.29 21.64
CA ASP A 111 -17.12 0.42 20.69
C ASP A 111 -16.63 0.09 19.26
N PRO A 112 -17.46 -0.54 18.42
CA PRO A 112 -17.08 -0.93 17.06
C PRO A 112 -16.85 0.26 16.12
N ARG A 113 -17.08 1.50 16.57
CA ARG A 113 -16.80 2.70 15.78
C ARG A 113 -15.30 2.85 15.53
N ILE A 114 -14.93 2.80 14.25
CA ILE A 114 -13.57 3.01 13.78
C ILE A 114 -13.31 4.51 13.71
N VAL A 115 -12.29 4.96 14.44
CA VAL A 115 -11.74 6.32 14.30
C VAL A 115 -10.48 6.23 13.47
N THR A 116 -10.33 7.15 12.50
CA THR A 116 -9.09 7.30 11.74
C THR A 116 -8.35 8.51 12.28
N GLY A 117 -7.22 8.27 12.94
CA GLY A 117 -6.27 9.32 13.33
C GLY A 117 -5.23 9.52 12.24
N GLY A 118 -4.92 10.77 11.92
CA GLY A 118 -3.70 11.08 11.18
C GLY A 118 -2.49 10.91 12.10
N PHE A 119 -1.36 10.46 11.56
CA PHE A 119 -0.11 10.38 12.34
C PHE A 119 0.32 11.73 12.94
N TRP A 120 -0.08 12.85 12.31
CA TRP A 120 0.16 14.23 12.76
C TRP A 120 -0.91 14.78 13.72
N GLY A 121 -1.73 13.91 14.31
CA GLY A 121 -2.79 14.28 15.24
C GLY A 121 -4.19 14.31 14.61
N PRO A 122 -5.23 14.44 15.45
CA PRO A 122 -6.61 14.55 14.97
C PRO A 122 -6.75 15.81 14.14
N GLN A 123 -7.14 15.67 12.86
CA GLN A 123 -7.79 16.76 12.16
C GLN A 123 -9.14 16.93 12.86
N GLY A 124 -9.29 18.05 13.57
CA GLY A 124 -10.48 18.41 14.32
C GLY A 124 -11.71 18.54 13.44
#